data_AF-A0A662KML9-F1
#
_entry.id   AF-A0A662KML9-F1
#
_cell.length_a   1.000
_cell.length_b   1.000
_cell.length_c   1.000
_cell.angle_alpha   90.00
_cell.angle_beta   90.00
_cell.angle_gamma   90.00
#
_symmetry.space_group_name_H-M   'P 1'
#
loop_
_entity.id
_entity.type
_entity.pdbx_description
1 polymer ?
#
loop_
_entity_poly.entity_id
_entity_poly.type
_entity_poly.pdbx_seq_one_letter_code
_entity_poly.pdbx_strand_id
1 'polypeptide(L)'
;MTGAKKEMGSDITKAKILSMALTVFYIILGMFALTLAFTNGNIDYHLSPSVVIITGSATIIILSTIGIFLREDKANLFGLLILIFSIVNFFAFALFAPYNGFYTIPGLIIFILLPLVLGVGVGIYTIGGKSK
;
A
#
# COMPACT_ATOMS: atom_id res chain seq x y z
N MET A 1 20.11 -23.23 -16.65
CA MET A 1 19.69 -22.95 -15.26
C MET A 1 20.05 -21.54 -14.75
N THR A 2 20.81 -20.72 -15.48
CA THR A 2 21.25 -19.38 -15.04
C THR A 2 20.28 -18.23 -15.36
N GLY A 3 19.38 -18.39 -16.34
CA GLY A 3 18.41 -17.36 -16.74
C GLY A 3 17.29 -17.12 -15.72
N ALA A 4 16.61 -18.17 -15.28
CA ALA A 4 15.48 -18.07 -14.34
C ALA A 4 15.85 -17.44 -12.99
N LYS A 5 17.05 -17.74 -12.47
CA LYS A 5 17.54 -17.16 -11.21
C LYS A 5 17.86 -15.66 -11.33
N LYS A 6 18.23 -15.20 -12.53
CA LYS A 6 18.55 -13.80 -12.83
C LYS A 6 17.28 -12.97 -13.05
N GLU A 7 16.26 -13.54 -13.70
CA GLU A 7 14.93 -12.94 -13.84
C GLU A 7 14.21 -12.82 -12.49
N MET A 8 14.24 -13.87 -11.65
CA MET A 8 13.63 -13.85 -10.32
C MET A 8 14.24 -12.77 -9.40
N GLY A 9 15.56 -12.54 -9.47
CA GLY A 9 16.22 -11.45 -8.74
C GLY A 9 15.82 -10.05 -9.25
N SER A 10 15.55 -9.91 -10.55
CA SER A 10 15.05 -8.66 -11.13
C SER A 10 13.63 -8.34 -10.69
N ASP A 11 12.75 -9.34 -10.62
CA ASP A 11 11.35 -9.14 -10.24
C ASP A 11 11.18 -8.82 -8.75
N ILE A 12 11.96 -9.46 -7.86
CA ILE A 12 11.97 -9.06 -6.44
C ILE A 12 12.52 -7.64 -6.25
N THR A 13 13.48 -7.21 -7.07
CA THR A 13 13.97 -5.83 -7.05
C THR A 13 12.89 -4.83 -7.43
N LYS A 14 12.08 -5.12 -8.47
CA LYS A 14 10.93 -4.29 -8.85
C LYS A 14 9.88 -4.24 -7.73
N ALA A 15 9.59 -5.39 -7.11
CA ALA A 15 8.68 -5.46 -5.97
C ALA A 15 9.15 -4.60 -4.78
N LYS A 16 10.45 -4.61 -4.48
CA LYS A 16 11.06 -3.75 -3.44
C LYS A 16 10.87 -2.26 -3.75
N ILE A 17 11.12 -1.85 -4.98
CA ILE A 17 10.95 -0.43 -5.39
C ILE A 17 9.48 -0.02 -5.27
N LEU A 18 8.55 -0.81 -5.79
CA LEU A 18 7.12 -0.50 -5.75
C LEU A 18 6.57 -0.48 -4.32
N SER A 19 6.96 -1.46 -3.50
CA SER A 19 6.54 -1.53 -2.10
C SER A 19 7.13 -0.38 -1.27
N MET A 20 8.35 0.06 -1.58
CA MET A 20 8.95 1.24 -0.95
C MET A 20 8.23 2.54 -1.34
N ALA A 21 7.90 2.71 -2.63
CA ALA A 21 7.10 3.85 -3.09
C ALA A 21 5.72 3.89 -2.40
N LEU A 22 5.07 2.73 -2.28
CA LEU A 22 3.80 2.59 -1.58
C LEU A 22 3.92 2.92 -0.08
N THR A 23 4.97 2.45 0.58
CA THR A 23 5.27 2.79 1.99
C THR A 23 5.47 4.29 2.18
N VAL A 24 6.27 4.93 1.33
CA VAL A 24 6.52 6.38 1.40
C VAL A 24 5.20 7.14 1.23
N PHE A 25 4.38 6.73 0.27
CA PHE A 25 3.05 7.31 0.07
C PHE A 25 2.18 7.26 1.34
N TYR A 26 2.10 6.10 2.00
CA TYR A 26 1.31 5.97 3.23
C TYR A 26 1.88 6.77 4.41
N ILE A 27 3.20 6.92 4.52
CA ILE A 27 3.82 7.75 5.55
C ILE A 27 3.44 9.22 5.34
N ILE A 28 3.59 9.73 4.11
CA ILE A 28 3.23 11.11 3.76
C ILE A 28 1.74 11.35 4.03
N LEU A 29 0.88 10.41 3.62
CA LEU A 29 -0.56 10.48 3.86
C LEU A 29 -0.89 10.52 5.35
N GLY A 30 -0.24 9.68 6.15
CA GLY A 30 -0.41 9.66 7.61
C GLY A 30 0.02 10.97 8.27
N MET A 31 1.14 11.55 7.84
CA MET A 31 1.59 12.86 8.33
C MET A 31 0.61 13.97 7.97
N PHE A 32 0.12 13.99 6.73
CA PHE A 32 -0.86 14.98 6.28
C PHE A 32 -2.17 14.88 7.08
N ALA A 33 -2.69 13.66 7.27
CA ALA A 33 -3.89 13.42 8.07
C ALA A 33 -3.70 13.85 9.54
N LEU A 34 -2.53 13.61 10.11
CA LEU A 34 -2.19 14.02 11.47
C LEU A 34 -2.14 15.55 11.62
N THR A 35 -1.49 16.26 10.68
CA THR A 35 -1.48 17.72 10.65
C THR A 35 -2.90 18.29 10.56
N LEU A 36 -3.74 17.72 9.69
CA LEU A 36 -5.12 18.15 9.52
C LEU A 36 -5.96 17.97 10.81
N ALA A 37 -5.77 16.85 11.51
CA ALA A 37 -6.44 16.58 12.78
C ALA A 37 -6.04 17.59 13.87
N PHE A 38 -4.74 17.92 13.98
CA PHE A 38 -4.27 18.93 14.92
C PHE A 38 -4.77 20.34 14.59
N THR A 39 -4.78 20.74 13.31
CA THR A 39 -5.23 22.07 12.90
C THR A 39 -6.73 22.28 13.12
N ASN A 40 -7.54 21.24 12.91
CA ASN A 40 -9.01 21.34 13.04
C ASN A 40 -9.51 21.06 14.48
N GLY A 41 -8.61 20.76 15.43
CA GLY A 41 -8.98 20.42 16.81
C GLY A 41 -9.83 19.15 16.95
N ASN A 42 -9.93 18.35 15.88
CA ASN A 42 -10.86 17.23 15.80
C ASN A 42 -10.13 15.92 16.14
N ILE A 43 -9.92 15.68 17.44
CA ILE A 43 -9.25 14.49 17.97
C ILE A 43 -10.09 13.22 17.70
N ASP A 44 -11.40 13.34 17.46
CA ASP A 44 -12.26 12.19 17.19
C ASP A 44 -12.17 11.66 15.74
N TYR A 45 -11.43 12.33 14.85
CA TYR A 45 -11.18 11.85 13.48
C TYR A 45 -10.55 10.44 13.46
N HIS A 46 -9.83 10.06 14.52
CA HIS A 46 -9.20 8.76 14.68
C HIS A 46 -10.20 7.60 14.90
N LEU A 47 -11.47 7.90 15.26
CA LEU A 47 -12.49 6.91 15.58
C LEU A 47 -13.41 6.56 14.41
N SER A 48 -13.27 7.24 13.26
CA SER A 48 -14.02 6.85 12.06
C SER A 48 -13.59 5.45 11.61
N PRO A 49 -14.55 4.51 11.39
CA PRO A 49 -14.24 3.18 10.88
C PRO A 49 -13.37 3.18 9.62
N SER A 50 -13.51 4.20 8.77
CA SER A 50 -12.70 4.36 7.56
C SER A 50 -11.23 4.59 7.89
N VAL A 51 -10.94 5.48 8.85
CA VAL A 51 -9.59 5.83 9.26
C VAL A 51 -8.92 4.63 9.91
N VAL A 52 -9.64 3.89 10.76
CA VAL A 52 -9.13 2.65 11.38
C VAL A 52 -8.74 1.60 10.34
N ILE A 53 -9.61 1.35 9.35
CA ILE A 53 -9.31 0.39 8.28
C ILE A 53 -8.12 0.87 7.44
N ILE A 54 -8.07 2.16 7.12
CA ILE A 54 -7.01 2.72 6.28
C ILE A 54 -5.65 2.66 6.97
N THR A 55 -5.60 3.10 8.23
CA THR A 55 -4.38 3.09 9.04
C THR A 55 -3.91 1.66 9.32
N GLY A 56 -4.82 0.74 9.70
CA GLY A 56 -4.46 -0.66 9.93
C GLY A 56 -3.89 -1.33 8.67
N SER A 57 -4.52 -1.08 7.52
CA SER A 57 -4.05 -1.59 6.23
C SER A 57 -2.68 -1.01 5.87
N ALA A 58 -2.47 0.30 6.07
CA ALA A 58 -1.20 0.96 5.85
C ALA A 58 -0.08 0.37 6.72
N THR A 59 -0.34 0.11 8.00
CA THR A 59 0.63 -0.54 8.90
C THR A 59 1.05 -1.91 8.37
N ILE A 60 0.10 -2.73 7.93
CA ILE A 60 0.40 -4.07 7.40
C ILE A 60 1.20 -3.98 6.10
N ILE A 61 0.90 -3.02 5.23
CA ILE A 61 1.67 -2.76 4.01
C ILE A 61 3.12 -2.40 4.37
N ILE A 62 3.33 -1.47 5.32
CA ILE A 62 4.68 -1.05 5.74
C ILE A 62 5.48 -2.23 6.31
N LEU A 63 4.88 -3.02 7.21
CA LEU A 63 5.52 -4.20 7.79
C LEU A 63 5.83 -5.27 6.73
N SER A 64 4.93 -5.44 5.76
CA SER A 64 5.13 -6.36 4.65
C SER A 64 6.25 -5.89 3.72
N THR A 65 6.35 -4.59 3.44
CA THR A 65 7.48 -4.00 2.71
C THR A 65 8.79 -4.34 3.40
N ILE A 66 8.91 -4.07 4.71
CA ILE A 66 10.08 -4.46 5.51
C ILE A 66 10.35 -5.96 5.41
N GLY A 67 9.30 -6.79 5.47
CA GLY A 67 9.39 -8.24 5.27
C GLY A 67 10.02 -8.65 3.94
N ILE A 68 9.69 -7.98 2.83
CA ILE A 68 10.31 -8.22 1.51
C ILE A 68 11.82 -7.91 1.54
N PHE A 69 12.24 -6.86 2.24
CA PHE A 69 13.66 -6.50 2.36
C PHE A 69 14.44 -7.45 3.26
N LEU A 70 13.85 -7.92 4.36
CA LEU A 70 14.52 -8.76 5.35
C LEU A 70 14.50 -10.25 4.97
N ARG A 71 13.45 -10.69 4.27
CA ARG A 71 13.16 -12.12 4.01
C ARG A 71 12.66 -12.34 2.59
N GLU A 72 13.59 -12.24 1.64
CA GLU A 72 13.32 -12.48 0.22
C GLU A 72 12.78 -13.90 -0.05
N ASP A 73 13.17 -14.89 0.75
CA ASP A 73 12.67 -16.27 0.67
C ASP A 73 11.14 -16.35 0.80
N LYS A 74 10.54 -15.33 1.43
CA LYS A 74 9.11 -15.24 1.73
C LYS A 74 8.47 -13.99 1.14
N ALA A 75 9.13 -13.37 0.16
CA ALA A 75 8.62 -12.20 -0.55
C ALA A 75 7.21 -12.42 -1.11
N ASN A 76 6.85 -13.64 -1.55
CA ASN A 76 5.50 -13.97 -2.01
C ASN A 76 4.42 -13.76 -0.94
N LEU A 77 4.70 -14.13 0.31
CA LEU A 77 3.75 -13.95 1.42
C LEU A 77 3.53 -12.46 1.68
N PHE A 78 4.61 -11.70 1.77
CA PHE A 78 4.54 -10.27 2.02
C PHE A 78 3.92 -9.50 0.86
N GLY A 79 4.24 -9.88 -0.38
CA GLY A 79 3.62 -9.28 -1.55
C GLY A 79 2.15 -9.62 -1.70
N LEU A 80 1.72 -10.82 -1.29
CA LEU A 80 0.30 -11.16 -1.17
C LEU A 80 -0.42 -10.31 -0.12
N LEU A 81 0.20 -10.07 1.03
CA LEU A 81 -0.34 -9.16 2.04
C LEU A 81 -0.46 -7.73 1.49
N ILE A 82 0.57 -7.22 0.82
CA ILE A 82 0.53 -5.89 0.18
C ILE A 82 -0.60 -5.81 -0.85
N LEU A 83 -0.77 -6.84 -1.69
CA LEU A 83 -1.85 -6.92 -2.66
C LEU A 83 -3.22 -6.83 -1.97
N ILE A 84 -3.49 -7.71 -1.00
CA ILE A 84 -4.77 -7.79 -0.30
C ILE A 84 -5.09 -6.47 0.40
N PHE A 85 -4.15 -5.95 1.19
CA PHE A 85 -4.39 -4.73 1.97
C PHE A 85 -4.45 -3.47 1.10
N SER A 86 -3.86 -3.47 -0.10
CA SER A 86 -4.06 -2.39 -1.06
C SER A 86 -5.46 -2.41 -1.68
N ILE A 87 -6.03 -3.59 -1.91
CA ILE A 87 -7.43 -3.76 -2.34
C ILE A 87 -8.39 -3.34 -1.22
N VAL A 88 -8.13 -3.78 0.02
CA VAL A 88 -8.92 -3.34 1.18
C VAL A 88 -8.89 -1.83 1.33
N ASN A 89 -7.73 -1.20 1.18
CA ASN A 89 -7.61 0.25 1.22
C ASN A 89 -8.39 0.93 0.10
N PHE A 90 -8.32 0.40 -1.13
CA PHE A 90 -9.10 0.91 -2.25
C PHE A 90 -10.60 0.94 -1.93
N PHE A 91 -11.15 -0.17 -1.40
CA PHE A 91 -12.57 -0.21 -1.03
C PHE A 91 -12.90 0.70 0.14
N ALA A 92 -12.03 0.80 1.15
CA ALA A 92 -12.22 1.73 2.24
C ALA A 92 -12.29 3.17 1.72
N PHE A 93 -11.32 3.60 0.90
CA PHE A 93 -11.38 4.92 0.30
C PHE A 93 -12.59 5.10 -0.62
N ALA A 94 -12.96 4.12 -1.45
CA ALA A 94 -14.09 4.25 -2.37
C ALA A 94 -15.44 4.34 -1.65
N LEU A 95 -15.64 3.56 -0.58
CA LEU A 95 -16.85 3.56 0.24
C LEU A 95 -17.00 4.84 1.07
N PHE A 96 -15.88 5.42 1.53
CA PHE A 96 -15.87 6.57 2.42
C PHE A 96 -15.49 7.90 1.74
N ALA A 97 -15.08 7.87 0.46
CA ALA A 97 -14.88 9.05 -0.39
C ALA A 97 -16.09 10.01 -0.42
N PRO A 98 -17.36 9.53 -0.38
CA PRO A 98 -18.52 10.41 -0.35
C PRO A 98 -18.59 11.35 0.83
N TYR A 99 -18.08 10.90 1.97
CA TYR A 99 -18.26 11.54 3.26
C TYR A 99 -17.07 12.43 3.65
N ASN A 100 -15.93 12.25 2.97
CA ASN A 100 -14.66 12.89 3.33
C ASN A 100 -14.22 14.00 2.35
N GLY A 101 -15.07 14.39 1.38
CA GLY A 101 -14.78 15.49 0.46
C GLY A 101 -13.68 15.22 -0.59
N PHE A 102 -13.27 13.97 -0.77
CA PHE A 102 -12.19 13.56 -1.70
C PHE A 102 -12.60 13.54 -3.19
N TYR A 103 -13.75 14.09 -3.57
CA TYR A 103 -14.30 13.99 -4.93
C TYR A 103 -13.64 14.84 -6.01
N THR A 104 -12.58 15.58 -5.69
CA THR A 104 -11.82 16.21 -6.76
C THR A 104 -11.12 15.11 -7.56
N ILE A 105 -11.15 15.18 -8.90
CA ILE A 105 -10.50 14.22 -9.81
C ILE A 105 -9.05 13.88 -9.37
N PRO A 106 -8.23 14.85 -8.90
CA PRO A 106 -6.90 14.56 -8.35
C PRO A 106 -6.92 13.69 -7.09
N GLY A 107 -7.90 13.88 -6.19
CA GLY A 107 -8.03 13.11 -4.96
C GLY A 107 -8.37 11.64 -5.23
N LEU A 108 -9.25 11.36 -6.18
CA LEU A 108 -9.56 10.00 -6.65
C LEU A 108 -8.33 9.29 -7.22
N ILE A 109 -7.55 9.97 -8.05
CA ILE A 109 -6.37 9.35 -8.68
C ILE A 109 -5.25 9.12 -7.65
N ILE A 110 -4.95 10.12 -6.84
CA ILE A 110 -3.80 10.09 -5.92
C ILE A 110 -4.09 9.22 -4.69
N PHE A 111 -5.26 9.32 -4.08
CA PHE A 111 -5.54 8.64 -2.82
C PHE A 111 -6.16 7.25 -2.98
N ILE A 112 -6.71 6.94 -4.15
CA ILE A 112 -7.47 5.69 -4.35
C ILE A 112 -6.78 4.80 -5.39
N LEU A 113 -6.51 5.31 -6.59
CA LEU A 113 -5.96 4.48 -7.68
C LEU A 113 -4.45 4.22 -7.54
N LEU A 114 -3.65 5.24 -7.18
CA LEU A 114 -2.21 5.08 -7.05
C LEU A 114 -1.79 3.98 -6.06
N PRO A 115 -2.28 3.96 -4.79
CA PRO A 115 -1.91 2.91 -3.85
C PRO A 115 -2.37 1.51 -4.31
N LEU A 116 -3.53 1.41 -5.00
CA LEU A 116 -4.00 0.16 -5.58
C LEU A 116 -3.04 -0.36 -6.64
N VAL A 117 -2.66 0.48 -7.62
CA VAL A 117 -1.79 0.09 -8.74
C VAL A 117 -0.42 -0.35 -8.24
N LEU A 118 0.16 0.40 -7.29
CA LEU A 118 1.43 0.04 -6.68
C LEU A 118 1.33 -1.29 -5.92
N GLY A 119 0.29 -1.49 -5.12
CA GLY A 119 0.07 -2.73 -4.38
C GLY A 119 -0.15 -3.96 -5.26
N VAL A 120 -0.96 -3.82 -6.32
CA VAL A 120 -1.16 -4.86 -7.33
C VAL A 120 0.15 -5.20 -8.05
N GLY A 121 0.93 -4.18 -8.41
CA GLY A 121 2.26 -4.37 -8.99
C GLY A 121 3.18 -5.20 -8.10
N VAL A 122 3.26 -4.88 -6.80
CA VAL A 122 4.04 -5.67 -5.83
C VAL A 122 3.57 -7.12 -5.79
N GLY A 123 2.26 -7.36 -5.74
CA GLY A 123 1.69 -8.71 -5.77
C GLY A 123 2.10 -9.50 -7.02
N ILE A 124 2.00 -8.88 -8.20
CA ILE A 124 2.38 -9.53 -9.47
C ILE A 124 3.87 -9.89 -9.49
N TYR A 125 4.76 -8.97 -9.10
CA TYR A 125 6.20 -9.22 -9.16
C TYR A 125 6.70 -10.20 -8.10
N THR A 126 6.04 -10.30 -6.95
CA THR A 126 6.40 -11.25 -5.89
C THR A 126 5.79 -12.64 -6.11
N ILE A 127 4.57 -12.73 -6.66
CA ILE A 127 3.85 -14.00 -6.83
C ILE A 127 4.13 -14.61 -8.21
N GLY A 128 4.11 -13.80 -9.27
CA GLY A 128 4.33 -14.25 -10.65
C GLY A 128 5.76 -14.68 -10.96
N GLY A 129 6.74 -14.17 -10.21
CA GLY A 129 8.17 -14.49 -10.39
C GLY A 129 8.58 -15.94 -10.08
N LYS A 130 7.69 -16.77 -9.49
CA LYS A 130 7.95 -18.19 -9.22
C LYS A 130 7.38 -19.16 -10.27
N SER A 131 6.62 -18.68 -11.26
CA SER A 131 5.87 -19.54 -12.18
C SER A 131 6.58 -19.82 -13.53
N LYS A 132 7.89 -19.62 -13.65
CA LYS A 132 8.65 -19.88 -14.87
C LYS A 132 9.88 -20.76 -14.64
#